data_AF-A0A3Q3K912-F1
#
_entry.id   AF-A0A3Q3K912-F1
#
_cell.length_a   1.000
_cell.length_b   1.000
_cell.length_c   1.000
_cell.angle_alpha   90.00
_cell.angle_beta   90.00
_cell.angle_gamma   90.00
#
_symmetry.space_group_name_H-M   'P 1'
#
loop_
_entity.id
_entity.type
_entity.pdbx_description
1 polymer ?
#
loop_
_entity_poly.entity_id
_entity_poly.type
_entity_poly.pdbx_seq_one_letter_code
_entity_poly.pdbx_strand_id
1 'polypeptide(L)'
;LAALIARQVSKTILATKMTIAGGALYVACDYGLLGSSEQGSKALEKAKAALPPAIEEWMTYLGLELPTMPKIEFSPVQAWNSGVRWTVAALSDAPTKATEYTNQGWRYLKDLTK
;
A
#
# COMPACT_ATOMS: atom_id res chain seq x y z
N LEU A 1 -1.00 -15.65 30.60
CA LEU A 1 -0.06 -16.08 29.54
C LEU A 1 -0.52 -15.69 28.12
N ALA A 2 -1.71 -16.08 27.67
CA ALA A 2 -2.19 -15.84 26.30
C ALA A 2 -2.23 -14.35 25.87
N ALA A 3 -2.68 -13.45 26.75
CA ALA A 3 -2.70 -12.00 26.47
C ALA A 3 -1.29 -11.39 26.32
N LEU A 4 -0.30 -11.96 27.01
CA LEU A 4 1.09 -11.52 26.94
C LEU A 4 1.74 -11.96 25.62
N ILE A 5 1.40 -13.18 25.16
CA ILE A 5 1.81 -13.73 23.86
C ILE A 5 1.16 -12.92 22.73
N ALA A 6 -0.14 -12.63 22.78
CA ALA A 6 -0.83 -11.83 21.76
C ALA A 6 -0.28 -10.40 21.65
N ARG A 7 0.06 -9.78 22.78
CA ARG A 7 0.68 -8.46 22.83
C ARG A 7 2.10 -8.46 22.27
N GLN A 8 2.86 -9.55 22.47
CA GLN A 8 4.19 -9.69 21.90
C GLN A 8 4.12 -9.93 20.38
N VAL A 9 3.27 -10.84 19.93
CA VAL A 9 3.02 -11.12 18.50
C VAL A 9 2.60 -9.86 17.75
N SER A 10 1.72 -9.04 18.33
CA SER A 10 1.28 -7.77 17.72
C SER A 10 2.43 -6.77 17.53
N LYS A 11 3.37 -6.70 18.47
CA LYS A 11 4.54 -5.83 18.37
C LYS A 11 5.49 -6.29 17.28
N THR A 12 5.73 -7.60 17.18
CA THR A 12 6.59 -8.16 16.15
C THR A 12 6.02 -7.92 14.76
N ILE A 13 4.70 -8.11 14.58
CA ILE A 13 4.02 -7.81 13.31
C ILE A 13 4.13 -6.32 12.97
N LEU A 14 3.94 -5.43 13.93
CA LEU A 14 4.09 -3.99 13.70
C LEU A 14 5.52 -3.61 13.28
N ALA A 15 6.53 -4.16 13.96
CA ALA A 15 7.93 -3.92 13.63
C ALA A 15 8.26 -4.40 12.21
N THR A 16 7.82 -5.60 11.83
CA THR A 16 8.02 -6.13 10.46
C THR A 16 7.35 -5.24 9.41
N LYS A 17 6.12 -4.76 9.65
CA LYS A 17 5.43 -3.85 8.73
C LYS A 17 6.18 -2.52 8.56
N MET A 18 6.70 -1.96 9.66
CA MET A 18 7.49 -0.72 9.62
C MET A 18 8.81 -0.92 8.89
N THR A 19 9.47 -2.08 9.06
CA THR A 19 10.70 -2.40 8.32
C THR A 19 10.45 -2.54 6.82
N ILE A 20 9.37 -3.23 6.41
CA ILE A 20 8.99 -3.34 5.00
C ILE A 20 8.66 -1.96 4.42
N ALA A 21 7.90 -1.14 5.14
CA ALA A 21 7.57 0.21 4.72
C ALA A 21 8.81 1.12 4.63
N GLY A 22 9.73 1.02 5.59
CA GLY A 22 10.99 1.77 5.59
C GLY A 22 11.91 1.34 4.44
N GLY A 23 12.01 0.04 4.17
CA GLY A 23 12.76 -0.49 3.02
C GLY A 23 12.20 -0.02 1.69
N ALA A 24 10.87 -0.05 1.53
CA ALA A 24 10.20 0.48 0.34
C ALA A 24 10.42 1.98 0.16
N LEU A 25 10.41 2.76 1.25
CA LEU A 25 10.66 4.20 1.21
C LEU A 25 12.11 4.53 0.86
N TYR A 26 13.09 3.79 1.42
CA TYR A 26 14.50 3.96 1.09
C TYR A 26 14.76 3.66 -0.39
N VAL A 27 14.23 2.55 -0.90
CA VAL A 27 14.34 2.20 -2.33
C VAL A 27 13.66 3.26 -3.21
N ALA A 28 12.51 3.78 -2.80
CA ALA A 28 11.80 4.80 -3.57
C ALA A 28 12.57 6.12 -3.67
N CYS A 29 13.24 6.54 -2.59
CA CYS A 29 14.01 7.78 -2.51
C CYS A 29 15.40 7.67 -3.17
N ASP A 30 16.10 6.55 -3.02
CA ASP A 30 17.53 6.43 -3.42
C ASP A 30 17.72 5.80 -4.81
N TYR A 31 16.84 4.90 -5.25
CA TYR A 31 16.94 4.27 -6.59
C TYR A 31 16.29 5.09 -7.72
N GLY A 32 15.88 6.33 -7.44
CA GLY A 32 15.23 7.18 -8.44
C GLY A 32 13.87 6.66 -8.91
N LEU A 33 13.20 5.82 -8.12
CA LEU A 33 11.84 5.34 -8.41
C LEU A 33 10.84 6.51 -8.49
N LEU A 34 11.04 7.52 -7.64
CA LEU A 34 10.33 8.80 -7.65
C LEU A 34 11.09 9.92 -8.41
N GLY A 35 12.13 9.55 -9.17
CA GLY A 35 12.90 10.47 -10.01
C GLY A 35 12.14 10.89 -11.26
N SER A 36 12.83 11.16 -12.36
CA SER A 36 12.14 11.42 -13.62
C SER A 36 11.33 10.20 -14.06
N SER A 37 10.26 10.40 -14.84
CA SER A 37 9.39 9.32 -15.32
C SER A 37 10.17 8.18 -16.00
N GLU A 38 11.26 8.51 -16.70
CA GLU A 38 12.12 7.52 -17.34
C GLU A 38 13.01 6.75 -16.35
N GLN A 39 13.55 7.43 -15.33
CA GLN A 39 14.35 6.79 -14.28
C GLN A 39 13.49 5.85 -13.43
N GLY A 40 12.29 6.28 -13.03
CA GLY A 40 11.35 5.47 -12.27
C GLY A 40 10.87 4.25 -13.05
N SER A 41 10.57 4.40 -14.35
CA SER A 41 10.20 3.27 -15.22
C SER A 41 11.33 2.26 -15.37
N LYS A 42 12.58 2.70 -15.56
CA LYS A 42 13.74 1.80 -15.66
C LYS A 42 14.04 1.08 -14.34
N ALA A 43 13.90 1.77 -13.20
CA ALA A 43 14.06 1.18 -11.88
C ALA A 43 12.97 0.13 -11.60
N LEU A 44 11.71 0.41 -11.98
CA LEU A 44 10.59 -0.51 -11.82
C LEU A 44 10.73 -1.76 -12.70
N GLU A 45 11.17 -1.62 -13.95
CA GLU A 45 11.45 -2.78 -14.82
C GLU A 45 12.58 -3.65 -14.26
N LYS A 46 13.64 -3.03 -13.71
CA LYS A 46 14.72 -3.77 -13.04
C LYS A 46 14.23 -4.49 -11.78
N ALA A 47 13.39 -3.83 -10.97
CA ALA A 47 12.78 -4.45 -9.79
C ALA A 47 11.88 -5.63 -10.20
N LYS A 48 11.06 -5.46 -11.23
CA LYS A 48 10.21 -6.52 -11.79
C LYS A 48 11.02 -7.72 -12.29
N ALA A 49 12.22 -7.49 -12.84
CA ALA A 49 13.11 -8.57 -13.28
C ALA A 49 13.87 -9.24 -12.12
N ALA A 50 14.19 -8.51 -11.05
CA ALA A 50 14.94 -9.02 -9.90
C ALA A 50 14.07 -9.70 -8.82
N LEU A 51 12.79 -9.35 -8.74
CA LEU A 51 11.85 -9.92 -7.77
C LEU A 51 11.62 -11.44 -7.97
N PRO A 52 11.39 -11.96 -9.20
CA PRO A 52 11.19 -13.38 -9.43
C PRO A 52 12.33 -14.28 -8.90
N PRO A 53 13.61 -14.04 -9.23
CA PRO A 53 14.70 -14.89 -8.75
C PRO A 53 14.93 -14.74 -7.23
N ALA A 54 14.80 -13.53 -6.68
CA ALA A 54 14.99 -13.31 -5.24
C ALA A 54 13.93 -14.04 -4.38
N ILE A 55 12.70 -14.12 -4.88
CA ILE A 55 11.64 -14.86 -4.20
C ILE A 55 11.89 -16.37 -4.25
N GLU A 56 12.36 -16.91 -5.39
CA GLU A 56 12.72 -18.34 -5.51
C GLU A 56 13.84 -18.75 -4.55
N GLU A 57 14.87 -17.91 -4.40
CA GLU A 57 15.94 -18.11 -3.42
C GLU A 57 15.38 -18.12 -1.99
N TRP A 58 14.53 -17.15 -1.64
CA TRP A 58 13.95 -17.06 -0.30
C TRP A 58 12.97 -18.20 0.00
N MET A 59 12.21 -18.66 -1.00
CA MET A 59 11.35 -19.85 -0.89
C MET A 59 12.19 -21.09 -0.57
N THR A 60 13.33 -21.25 -1.23
CA THR A 60 14.27 -22.37 -1.00
C THR A 60 14.86 -22.32 0.41
N TYR A 61 15.24 -21.14 0.90
CA TYR A 61 15.77 -20.97 2.25
C TYR A 61 14.73 -21.11 3.36
N LEU A 62 13.47 -20.72 3.11
CA LEU A 62 12.41 -20.70 4.12
C LEU A 62 11.49 -21.93 4.07
N GLY A 63 11.62 -22.80 3.07
CA GLY A 63 10.82 -24.02 2.92
C GLY A 63 9.32 -23.76 2.73
N LEU A 64 8.95 -22.58 2.22
CA LEU A 64 7.57 -22.15 2.03
C LEU A 64 7.17 -22.32 0.56
N GLU A 65 6.22 -23.22 0.27
CA GLU A 65 5.55 -23.28 -1.03
C GLU A 65 4.49 -22.17 -1.12
N LEU A 66 4.85 -21.08 -1.79
CA LEU A 66 3.90 -20.03 -2.17
C LEU A 66 3.25 -20.39 -3.52
N PRO A 67 1.96 -20.07 -3.73
CA PRO A 67 1.31 -20.27 -5.02
C PRO A 67 2.08 -19.51 -6.11
N THR A 68 2.09 -20.08 -7.33
CA THR A 68 2.80 -19.53 -8.50
C THR A 68 2.68 -18.02 -8.55
N MET A 69 3.85 -17.36 -8.51
CA MET A 69 3.95 -15.92 -8.43
C MET A 69 3.08 -15.27 -9.51
N PRO A 70 2.13 -14.39 -9.12
CA PRO A 70 1.24 -13.77 -10.10
C PRO A 70 2.11 -12.95 -11.05
N LYS A 71 1.92 -13.16 -12.36
CA LYS A 71 2.58 -12.34 -13.38
C LYS A 71 2.16 -10.88 -13.15
N ILE A 72 3.09 -10.07 -12.67
CA ILE A 72 2.86 -8.64 -12.46
C ILE A 72 2.90 -7.95 -13.84
N GLU A 73 1.77 -8.01 -14.55
CA GLU A 73 1.54 -7.26 -15.78
C GLU A 73 1.12 -5.83 -15.42
N PHE A 74 2.04 -5.09 -14.82
CA PHE A 74 1.83 -3.68 -14.53
C PHE A 74 2.18 -2.83 -15.75
N SER A 75 1.21 -2.07 -16.26
CA SER A 75 1.46 -0.97 -17.19
C SER A 75 1.54 0.34 -16.40
N PRO A 76 2.72 0.97 -16.29
CA PRO A 76 2.89 2.21 -15.53
C PRO A 76 1.94 3.32 -15.96
N VAL A 77 1.71 3.44 -17.28
CA VAL A 77 0.83 4.47 -17.85
C VAL A 77 -0.63 4.22 -17.48
N GLN A 78 -1.11 2.98 -17.58
CA GLN A 78 -2.50 2.66 -17.23
C GLN A 78 -2.76 2.84 -15.74
N ALA A 79 -1.82 2.40 -14.89
CA ALA A 79 -1.93 2.56 -13.45
C ALA A 79 -1.93 4.03 -13.03
N TRP A 80 -1.06 4.85 -13.62
CA TRP A 80 -1.04 6.29 -13.39
C TRP A 80 -2.37 6.95 -13.78
N ASN A 81 -2.85 6.68 -15.00
CA ASN A 81 -4.10 7.24 -15.50
C ASN A 81 -5.32 6.80 -14.67
N SER A 82 -5.34 5.55 -14.22
CA SER A 82 -6.39 5.03 -13.34
C SER A 82 -6.38 5.75 -11.98
N GLY A 83 -5.19 5.91 -11.38
CA GLY A 83 -5.02 6.63 -10.12
C GLY A 83 -5.49 8.08 -10.21
N VAL A 84 -5.07 8.82 -11.24
CA VAL A 84 -5.50 10.21 -11.46
C VAL A 84 -7.03 10.30 -11.57
N ARG A 85 -7.65 9.42 -12.38
CA ARG A 85 -9.11 9.39 -12.53
C ARG A 85 -9.82 9.10 -11.22
N TRP A 86 -9.32 8.14 -10.45
CA TRP A 86 -9.89 7.79 -9.16
C TRP A 86 -9.78 8.94 -8.16
N THR A 87 -8.61 9.59 -8.07
CA THR A 87 -8.40 10.73 -7.16
C THR A 87 -9.31 11.90 -7.51
N VAL A 88 -9.43 12.25 -8.79
CA VAL A 88 -10.35 13.31 -9.25
C VAL A 88 -11.79 12.96 -8.93
N ALA A 89 -12.23 11.71 -9.16
CA ALA A 89 -13.58 11.27 -8.82
C ALA A 89 -13.85 11.35 -7.31
N ALA A 90 -12.92 10.84 -6.49
CA ALA A 90 -13.05 10.87 -5.03
C ALA A 90 -13.08 12.31 -4.50
N LEU A 91 -12.26 13.21 -5.05
CA LEU A 91 -12.27 14.63 -4.69
C LEU A 91 -13.55 15.34 -5.15
N SER A 92 -14.11 14.94 -6.29
CA SER A 92 -15.39 15.47 -6.77
C SER A 92 -16.56 15.06 -5.88
N ASP A 93 -16.50 13.86 -5.30
CA ASP A 93 -17.53 13.36 -4.38
C ASP A 93 -17.36 13.86 -2.94
N ALA A 94 -16.17 14.38 -2.60
CA ALA A 94 -15.84 14.82 -1.25
C ALA A 94 -16.79 15.91 -0.69
N PRO A 95 -17.21 16.96 -1.45
CA PRO A 95 -18.15 17.96 -0.96
C PRO A 95 -19.52 17.36 -0.59
N THR A 96 -20.01 16.44 -1.41
CA THR A 96 -21.28 15.74 -1.18
C THR A 96 -21.19 14.90 0.09
N LYS A 97 -20.09 14.16 0.28
CA LYS A 97 -19.84 13.34 1.48
C LYS A 97 -19.64 14.19 2.73
N ALA A 98 -18.92 15.30 2.64
CA ALA A 98 -18.77 16.23 3.75
C ALA A 98 -20.13 16.78 4.22
N THR A 99 -20.98 17.20 3.27
CA THR A 99 -22.33 17.69 3.56
C THR A 99 -23.19 16.61 4.21
N GLU A 100 -23.11 15.37 3.72
CA GLU A 100 -23.82 14.22 4.28
C GLU A 100 -23.41 13.96 5.74
N TYR A 101 -22.10 13.95 6.03
CA TYR A 101 -21.61 13.77 7.40
C TYR A 101 -21.99 14.93 8.33
N THR A 102 -21.95 16.18 7.85
CA THR A 102 -22.40 17.34 8.62
C THR A 102 -23.88 17.22 8.97
N ASN A 103 -24.72 16.83 8.01
CA ASN A 103 -26.16 16.62 8.25
C ASN A 103 -26.43 15.49 9.24
N GLN A 104 -25.68 14.39 9.17
CA GLN A 104 -25.79 13.29 10.13
C GLN A 104 -25.40 13.73 11.54
N GLY A 105 -24.28 14.46 11.69
CA GLY A 105 -23.85 15.01 12.98
C GLY A 105 -24.88 15.99 13.56
N TRP A 106 -25.45 16.86 12.72
CA TRP A 106 -26.49 17.80 13.15
C TRP A 106 -27.77 17.10 13.61
N ARG A 107 -28.17 16.01 12.95
CA ARG A 107 -29.31 15.19 13.39
C ARG A 107 -29.02 14.52 14.72
N TYR A 108 -27.84 13.92 14.87
CA TYR A 108 -27.42 13.27 16.12
C TYR A 108 -27.44 14.24 17.31
N LEU A 109 -26.90 15.46 17.14
CA LEU A 109 -26.94 16.48 18.21
C LEU A 109 -28.38 16.87 18.57
N LYS A 110 -29.27 17.01 17.58
CA LYS A 110 -30.69 17.30 17.83
C LYS A 110 -31.39 16.18 18.59
N ASP A 111 -31.07 14.92 18.30
CA ASP A 111 -31.65 13.77 18.97
C ASP A 111 -31.13 13.62 20.42
N LEU A 112 -29.89 14.01 20.69
CA LEU A 112 -29.31 14.02 22.05
C LEU A 112 -29.86 15.13 22.96
N THR A 113 -30.30 16.24 22.40
CA THR A 113 -30.78 17.41 23.17
C THR A 113 -32.28 17.33 23.45
N LYS A 114 -32.90 16.19 23.14
CA LYS A 114 -34.33 15.90 23.32
C LYS A 114 -34.54 15.06 24.57
#